data_AF-V3ZX15-F1
#
_entry.id   AF-V3ZX15-F1
#
_cell.length_a   1.000
_cell.length_b   1.000
_cell.length_c   1.000
_cell.angle_alpha   90.00
_cell.angle_beta   90.00
_cell.angle_gamma   90.00
#
_symmetry.space_group_name_H-M   'P 1'
#
loop_
_entity.id
_entity.type
_entity.pdbx_description
1 polymer ?
#
loop_
_entity_poly.entity_id
_entity_poly.type
_entity_poly.pdbx_seq_one_letter_code
_entity_poly.pdbx_strand_id
1 'polypeptide(L)' 'LNDDEIHELRSKINGRERKRMHDLNLAMEELRNVMPYAKGPSVRKISKIATLSLAKNYISMLT' A
#
# COMPACT_ATOMS: atom_id res chain seq x y z
N LEU A 1 27.77 -22.22 2.86
CA LEU A 1 26.81 -21.71 3.85
C LEU A 1 26.13 -22.91 4.46
N ASN A 2 26.14 -23.04 5.78
CA ASN A 2 25.37 -24.06 6.47
C ASN A 2 23.86 -23.72 6.38
N ASP A 3 23.00 -24.67 6.72
CA ASP A 3 21.55 -24.49 6.61
C ASP A 3 21.03 -23.34 7.50
N ASP A 4 21.67 -23.09 8.63
CA ASP A 4 21.33 -22.00 9.55
C ASP A 4 21.60 -20.63 8.94
N GLU A 5 22.74 -20.44 8.28
CA GLU A 5 23.10 -19.21 7.56
C GLU A 5 22.13 -18.95 6.40
N ILE A 6 21.67 -20.00 5.71
CA ILE A 6 20.65 -19.87 4.65
C ILE A 6 19.30 -19.46 5.26
N HIS A 7 18.92 -20.05 6.39
CA HIS A 7 17.69 -19.71 7.09
C HIS A 7 17.69 -18.24 7.56
N GLU A 8 18.78 -17.79 8.17
CA GLU A 8 18.94 -16.42 8.62
C GLU A 8 18.87 -15.42 7.45
N LEU A 9 19.56 -15.72 6.34
CA LEU A 9 19.53 -14.89 5.14
C LEU A 9 18.10 -14.76 4.58
N ARG A 10 17.36 -15.88 4.47
CA ARG A 10 15.96 -15.87 4.03
C ARG A 10 15.08 -15.04 4.97
N SER A 11 15.23 -15.21 6.28
CA SER A 11 14.49 -14.46 7.29
C SER A 11 14.76 -12.95 7.21
N LYS A 12 16.02 -12.56 7.00
CA LYS A 12 16.43 -11.15 6.81
C LYS A 12 15.80 -10.54 5.54
N ILE A 13 15.82 -11.26 4.42
CA ILE A 13 15.20 -10.82 3.15
C ILE A 13 13.68 -10.66 3.32
N ASN A 14 13.02 -11.65 3.92
CA ASN A 14 11.58 -11.61 4.17
C ASN A 14 11.19 -10.45 5.10
N GLY A 15 12.00 -10.17 6.12
CA GLY A 15 11.81 -9.02 7.01
C GLY A 15 11.87 -7.69 6.25
N ARG A 16 12.86 -7.53 5.36
CA ARG A 16 12.98 -6.34 4.52
C ARG A 16 11.79 -6.16 3.59
N GLU A 17 11.32 -7.23 2.95
CA GLU A 17 10.17 -7.16 2.05
C GLU A 17 8.87 -6.86 2.78
N ARG A 18 8.67 -7.40 3.99
CA ARG A 18 7.54 -7.02 4.85
C ARG A 18 7.55 -5.53 5.18
N LYS A 19 8.71 -4.96 5.52
CA LYS A 19 8.84 -3.52 5.78
C LYS A 19 8.48 -2.70 4.53
N ARG A 20 9.03 -3.06 3.37
CA ARG A 20 8.70 -2.40 2.09
C ARG A 20 7.19 -2.43 1.79
N MET A 21 6.54 -3.58 2.04
CA MET A 21 5.09 -3.72 1.86
C MET A 21 4.28 -2.91 2.87
N HIS A 22 4.76 -2.74 4.10
CA HIS A 22 4.14 -1.88 5.10
C HIS A 22 4.17 -0.40 4.64
N ASP A 23 5.33 0.08 4.21
CA ASP A 23 5.52 1.44 3.70
C ASP A 23 4.61 1.70 2.47
N LEU A 24 4.53 0.73 1.55
CA LEU A 24 3.61 0.81 0.40
C LEU A 24 2.14 0.85 0.83
N ASN A 25 1.75 0.06 1.83
CA ASN A 25 0.36 0.06 2.33
C ASN A 25 0.02 1.38 3.04
N LEU A 26 0.98 2.00 3.73
CA LEU A 26 0.83 3.31 4.35
C LEU A 26 0.60 4.39 3.28
N ALA A 27 1.44 4.45 2.25
CA ALA A 27 1.26 5.38 1.13
C ALA A 27 -0.08 5.18 0.40
N MET A 28 -0.53 3.92 0.24
CA MET A 28 -1.85 3.62 -0.32
C MET A 28 -3.00 4.14 0.57
N GLU A 29 -2.83 4.19 1.89
CA GLU A 29 -3.82 4.76 2.81
C GLU A 29 -3.83 6.28 2.76
N GLU A 30 -2.65 6.91 2.72
CA GLU A 30 -2.52 8.35 2.52
C GLU A 30 -3.18 8.79 1.21
N LEU A 31 -3.00 8.02 0.14
CA LEU A 31 -3.69 8.25 -1.14
C LEU A 31 -5.21 8.19 -0.98
N ARG A 32 -5.76 7.23 -0.20
CA ARG A 32 -7.20 7.17 0.06
C ARG A 32 -7.67 8.44 0.78
N ASN A 33 -6.91 8.96 1.72
CA ASN A 33 -7.30 10.10 2.54
C ASN A 33 -7.43 11.42 1.76
N VAL A 34 -6.77 11.52 0.60
CA VAL A 34 -6.83 12.70 -0.27
C VAL A 34 -7.86 12.57 -1.41
N MET A 35 -8.52 11.41 -1.55
CA MET A 35 -9.54 11.23 -2.58
C MET A 35 -10.84 11.98 -2.26
N PRO A 36 -11.58 12.44 -3.29
CA PRO A 36 -12.93 12.92 -3.09
C PRO A 36 -13.78 11.79 -2.48
N TYR A 37 -14.64 12.14 -1.52
CA TYR A 37 -15.49 11.20 -0.76
C TYR A 37 -14.76 10.26 0.22
N ALA A 38 -13.49 10.53 0.55
CA ALA A 38 -12.76 9.74 1.56
C ALA A 38 -13.26 9.93 3.00
N LYS A 39 -13.97 11.03 3.28
CA LYS A 39 -14.44 11.41 4.61
C LYS A 39 -15.96 11.35 4.66
N GLY A 40 -16.50 10.31 5.29
CA GLY A 40 -17.93 10.16 5.53
C GLY A 40 -18.20 8.98 6.45
N PRO A 41 -19.27 9.02 7.27
CA PRO A 41 -19.58 8.00 8.27
C PRO A 41 -19.87 6.61 7.68
N SER A 42 -20.04 6.50 6.36
CA SER A 42 -20.32 5.24 5.65
C SER A 42 -19.24 4.87 4.62
N VAL A 43 -18.12 5.59 4.59
CA VAL A 43 -17.06 5.33 3.61
C VAL A 43 -16.31 4.07 4.02
N ARG A 44 -16.54 2.98 3.28
CA ARG A 44 -15.77 1.75 3.42
C ARG A 44 -14.42 1.87 2.73
N LYS A 45 -13.42 1.18 3.29
CA LYS A 45 -12.11 1.03 2.66
C LYS A 45 -12.24 0.37 1.29
N ILE A 46 -11.97 1.14 0.24
CA ILE A 46 -11.95 0.64 -1.14
C ILE A 46 -10.70 -0.18 -1.42
N SER A 47 -10.81 -1.14 -2.34
CA SER A 47 -9.70 -2.04 -2.73
C SER A 47 -8.51 -1.25 -3.31
N LYS A 48 -7.31 -1.86 -3.32
CA LYS A 48 -6.11 -1.21 -3.87
C LYS A 48 -6.29 -0.80 -5.34
N ILE A 49 -6.84 -1.70 -6.16
CA ILE A 49 -7.09 -1.42 -7.58
C ILE A 49 -8.10 -0.29 -7.76
N ALA A 50 -9.20 -0.30 -7.01
CA ALA A 50 -10.20 0.76 -7.07
C ALA A 50 -9.64 2.11 -6.61
N THR A 51 -8.76 2.11 -5.60
CA THR A 51 -8.06 3.32 -5.13
C THR A 51 -7.23 3.93 -6.26
N LEU A 52 -6.46 3.11 -7.00
CA LEU A 52 -5.62 3.59 -8.11
C LEU A 52 -6.46 4.08 -9.30
N SER A 53 -7.52 3.36 -9.65
CA SER A 53 -8.45 3.79 -10.71
C SER A 53 -9.11 5.12 -10.37
N LEU A 54 -9.56 5.29 -9.13
CA LEU A 54 -10.16 6.54 -8.66
C LEU A 54 -9.15 7.69 -8.66
N ALA A 55 -7.93 7.46 -8.16
CA ALA A 55 -6.88 8.47 -8.12
C ALA A 55 -6.51 8.97 -9.53
N LYS A 56 -6.37 8.06 -10.50
CA LYS A 56 -6.12 8.43 -11.90
C LYS A 56 -7.24 9.32 -12.44
N ASN A 57 -8.49 8.91 -12.26
CA ASN A 57 -9.64 9.68 -12.75
C ASN A 57 -9.73 11.05 -12.06
N TYR A 58 -9.42 11.12 -10.76
CA TYR A 58 -9.42 12.36 -10.02
C TYR A 58 -8.37 13.35 -10.55
N ILE A 59 -7.15 12.89 -10.82
CA ILE A 59 -6.11 13.73 -11.46
C ILE A 59 -6.60 14.23 -12.82
N SER A 60 -7.11 13.34 -13.67
CA SER A 60 -7.64 13.70 -15.00
C SER A 60 -8.83 14.67 -14.98
N MET A 61 -9.57 14.73 -13.87
CA MET A 61 -10.67 15.71 -13.71
C MET A 61 -10.15 17.10 -13.29
N LEU A 62 -8.99 17.16 -12.61
CA LEU A 62 -8.40 18.40 -12.10
C LEU A 62 -7.47 19.10 -13.08
N THR A 63 -7.04 18.41 -14.14
CA THR A 63 -6.13 18.90 -15.19
C THR A 63 -6.85 18.99 -16.52
#